data_AF-A0A210Q7U7-F1
#
_entry.id   AF-A0A210Q7U7-F1
#
_cell.length_a   1.000
_cell.length_b   1.000
_cell.length_c   1.000
_cell.angle_alpha   90.00
_cell.angle_beta   90.00
_cell.angle_gamma   90.00
#
_symmetry.space_group_name_H-M   'P 1'
#
loop_
_entity.id
_entity.type
_entity.pdbx_description
1 polymer ?
#
loop_
_entity_poly.entity_id
_entity_poly.type
_entity_poly.pdbx_seq_one_letter_code
_entity_poly.pdbx_strand_id
1 'polypeptide(L)' 'MRFAIVGHSFIARMAGNHFCNPTGIRGATTMTLLQSKKIRDLDVDRVFLQIGGNDIGPTSDPDGIVSDICDVVTMFVQKG' A
#
# COMPACT_ATOMS: atom_id res chain seq x y z
N MET A 1 -3.32 11.12 16.50
CA MET A 1 -3.54 10.81 15.08
C MET A 1 -2.27 10.24 14.49
N ARG A 2 -2.25 8.95 14.18
CA ARG A 2 -1.15 8.18 13.58
C ARG A 2 -1.47 7.97 12.11
N PHE A 3 -0.55 8.25 11.21
CA PHE A 3 -0.73 7.94 9.79
C PHE A 3 0.43 7.08 9.26
N ALA A 4 0.11 6.21 8.30
CA ALA A 4 1.10 5.47 7.54
C ALA A 4 1.13 5.96 6.10
N ILE A 5 2.32 5.92 5.51
CA ILE A 5 2.47 5.94 4.05
C ILE A 5 2.76 4.51 3.63
N VAL A 6 1.92 3.93 2.78
CA VAL A 6 1.99 2.53 2.36
C VAL A 6 2.29 2.49 0.88
N GLY A 7 3.25 1.66 0.46
CA GLY A 7 3.55 1.58 -0.95
C GLY A 7 4.72 0.69 -1.32
N HIS A 8 5.26 0.91 -2.52
CA HIS A 8 6.34 0.10 -3.07
C HIS A 8 7.74 0.61 -2.67
N SER A 9 8.73 0.35 -3.52
CA SER A 9 10.15 0.67 -3.34
C SER A 9 10.45 2.14 -3.04
N PHE A 10 9.58 3.09 -3.42
CA PHE A 10 9.77 4.51 -3.11
C PHE A 10 9.51 4.77 -1.63
N ILE A 11 8.36 4.34 -1.11
CA ILE A 11 8.02 4.42 0.31
C ILE A 11 9.02 3.63 1.18
N ALA A 12 9.51 2.49 0.70
CA ALA A 12 10.47 1.67 1.44
C ALA A 12 11.82 2.37 1.69
N ARG A 13 12.10 3.46 0.98
CA ARG A 13 13.32 4.27 1.13
C ARG A 13 13.10 5.57 1.90
N MET A 14 11.86 5.91 2.22
CA MET A 14 11.56 7.12 2.98
C MET A 14 11.99 6.98 4.44
N ALA A 15 12.58 8.03 4.99
CA ALA A 15 12.83 8.13 6.42
C ALA A 15 11.51 8.38 7.16
N GLY A 16 11.26 7.60 8.21
CA GLY A 16 10.10 7.78 9.10
C GLY A 16 10.38 8.74 10.25
N ASN A 17 9.32 9.12 10.96
CA ASN A 17 9.42 9.82 12.24
C ASN A 17 8.31 9.33 13.18
N HIS A 18 8.19 9.91 14.38
CA HIS A 18 7.19 9.47 15.37
C HIS A 18 5.73 9.56 14.91
N PHE A 19 5.41 10.40 13.92
CA PHE A 19 4.04 10.61 13.44
C PHE A 19 3.74 9.86 12.14
N CYS A 20 4.79 9.56 11.37
CA CYS A 20 4.72 8.95 10.05
C CYS A 20 5.54 7.68 10.00
N ASN A 21 4.88 6.54 9.85
CA ASN A 21 5.53 5.25 9.66
C ASN A 21 5.51 4.83 8.18
N PRO A 22 6.57 5.08 7.39
CA PRO A 22 6.65 4.62 6.02
C PRO A 22 6.73 3.09 5.97
N THR A 23 5.68 2.49 5.43
CA THR A 23 5.50 1.05 5.35
C THR A 23 5.58 0.61 3.89
N GLY A 24 6.79 0.66 3.35
CA GLY A 24 7.07 0.23 1.99
C GLY A 24 7.47 -1.24 1.88
N ILE A 25 7.12 -1.86 0.76
CA ILE A 25 7.57 -3.21 0.36
C ILE A 25 8.25 -3.09 -1.01
N ARG A 26 9.53 -3.46 -1.09
CA ARG A 26 10.28 -3.39 -2.36
C ARG A 26 9.65 -4.32 -3.39
N GLY A 27 9.44 -3.81 -4.60
CA GLY A 27 8.84 -4.56 -5.70
C GLY A 27 7.35 -4.85 -5.55
N ALA A 28 6.66 -4.28 -4.54
CA ALA A 28 5.25 -4.55 -4.34
C ALA A 28 4.38 -4.05 -5.50
N THR A 29 3.56 -4.96 -5.99
CA THR A 29 2.37 -4.78 -6.83
C THR A 29 1.14 -4.54 -5.96
N THR A 30 0.00 -4.15 -6.56
CA THR A 30 -1.29 -4.03 -5.86
C THR A 30 -1.66 -5.35 -5.18
N MET A 31 -1.55 -6.47 -5.91
CA MET A 31 -1.85 -7.82 -5.40
C MET A 31 -0.95 -8.24 -4.23
N THR A 32 0.37 -8.03 -4.35
CA THR A 32 1.30 -8.44 -3.27
C THR A 32 1.18 -7.57 -2.03
N LEU A 33 0.80 -6.30 -2.19
CA LEU A 33 0.47 -5.41 -1.08
C LEU A 33 -0.77 -5.92 -0.33
N LEU A 34 -1.83 -6.32 -1.04
CA LEU A 34 -3.07 -6.87 -0.47
C LEU A 34 -2.82 -8.13 0.38
N GLN A 35 -1.88 -8.97 -0.03
CA GLN A 35 -1.49 -10.20 0.66
C GLN A 35 -0.55 -9.96 1.85
N SER A 36 0.02 -8.76 1.98
CA SER A 36 1.04 -8.50 2.98
C SER A 36 0.47 -8.41 4.39
N LYS A 37 0.89 -9.36 5.25
CA LYS A 37 0.60 -9.33 6.68
C LYS A 37 1.05 -8.03 7.35
N LYS A 38 2.22 -7.49 6.94
CA LYS A 38 2.76 -6.23 7.48
C LYS A 38 1.78 -5.06 7.28
N ILE A 39 1.09 -5.03 6.14
CA ILE A 39 0.10 -3.99 5.81
C ILE A 39 -1.22 -4.27 6.54
N ARG A 40 -1.63 -5.54 6.59
CA ARG A 40 -2.82 -6.00 7.31
C ARG A 40 -2.75 -5.83 8.82
N ASP A 41 -1.57 -5.71 9.41
CA ASP A 41 -1.42 -5.51 10.86
C ASP A 41 -1.16 -4.03 11.22
N LEU A 42 -1.19 -3.10 10.25
CA LEU A 42 -1.04 -1.67 10.53
C LEU A 42 -2.23 -1.14 11.35
N ASP A 43 -1.88 -0.49 12.48
CA ASP A 43 -2.78 0.23 13.38
C ASP A 43 -2.54 1.75 13.23
N VAL A 44 -3.31 2.38 12.34
CA VAL A 44 -3.21 3.81 11.98
C VAL A 44 -4.58 4.40 11.70
N ASP A 45 -4.73 5.71 11.93
CA ASP A 45 -5.98 6.44 11.70
C ASP A 45 -6.14 6.86 10.23
N ARG A 46 -5.02 7.02 9.51
CA ARG A 46 -5.00 7.44 8.10
C ARG A 46 -3.90 6.73 7.32
N VAL A 47 -4.17 6.46 6.05
CA VAL A 47 -3.22 5.83 5.12
C VAL A 47 -3.07 6.70 3.88
N PHE A 48 -1.83 7.01 3.52
CA PHE A 48 -1.46 7.52 2.21
C PHE A 48 -0.97 6.34 1.37
N LEU A 49 -1.70 5.99 0.33
CA LEU A 49 -1.39 4.82 -0.51
C LEU A 49 -0.65 5.24 -1.78
N GLN A 50 0.53 4.69 -2.01
CA GLN A 50 1.30 4.81 -3.25
C GLN A 50 1.63 3.41 -3.79
N ILE A 51 0.78 2.88 -4.66
CA ILE A 51 0.90 1.54 -5.25
C ILE A 51 0.50 1.58 -6.73
N GLY A 52 0.66 0.48 -7.48
CA GLY A 52 0.34 0.42 -8.91
C GLY A 52 1.56 0.58 -9.83
N GLY A 53 2.61 1.27 -9.37
CA GLY A 53 3.77 1.57 -10.21
C GLY A 53 4.53 0.33 -10.72
N ASN A 54 4.57 -0.77 -9.94
CA ASN A 54 5.19 -2.03 -10.37
C ASN A 54 4.24 -2.94 -11.15
N ASP A 55 2.96 -2.59 -11.20
CA ASP A 55 1.93 -3.33 -11.93
C ASP A 55 1.90 -2.95 -13.41
N ILE A 56 2.49 -1.80 -13.77
CA ILE A 56 2.51 -1.24 -15.12
C ILE A 56 3.62 -1.87 -15.97
N GLY A 57 3.23 -2.44 -17.11
CA GLY A 57 4.06 -3.13 -18.08
C GLY A 57 3.26 -3.47 -19.35
N PRO A 58 3.89 -4.11 -20.35
CA PRO A 58 3.26 -4.37 -21.65
C PRO A 58 2.04 -5.31 -21.62
N THR A 59 1.93 -6.12 -20.57
CA THR A 59 0.88 -7.14 -20.39
C THR A 59 -0.04 -6.83 -19.22
N SER A 60 -0.01 -5.60 -18.71
CA SER A 60 -0.81 -5.20 -17.56
C SER A 60 -2.29 -5.19 -17.90
N ASP A 61 -3.11 -5.54 -16.91
CA ASP A 61 -4.56 -5.42 -16.94
C ASP A 61 -4.99 -4.24 -16.05
N PRO A 62 -5.30 -3.07 -16.62
CA PRO A 62 -5.68 -1.90 -15.85
C PRO A 62 -6.92 -2.12 -14.96
N ASP A 63 -7.89 -2.90 -15.43
CA ASP A 63 -9.13 -3.15 -14.69
C ASP A 63 -8.85 -4.03 -13.47
N GLY A 64 -8.03 -5.07 -13.64
CA GLY A 64 -7.52 -5.88 -12.53
C GLY A 64 -6.73 -5.07 -11.50
N ILE A 65 -5.84 -4.18 -11.96
CA ILE A 65 -5.06 -3.30 -11.08
C ILE A 65 -5.96 -2.36 -10.27
N VAL A 66 -6.97 -1.76 -10.90
CA VAL A 66 -7.95 -0.90 -10.22
C VAL A 66 -8.78 -1.71 -9.22
N SER A 67 -9.20 -2.92 -9.58
CA SER A 67 -9.90 -3.82 -8.66
C SER A 67 -9.06 -4.13 -7.43
N ASP A 68 -7.78 -4.48 -7.59
CA ASP A 68 -6.88 -4.72 -6.48
C ASP A 68 -6.69 -3.48 -5.58
N ILE A 69 -6.62 -2.28 -6.18
CA ILE A 69 -6.54 -1.03 -5.41
C ILE A 69 -7.81 -0.84 -4.58
N CYS A 70 -8.98 -1.11 -5.14
CA CYS A 70 -10.25 -1.07 -4.41
C CYS A 70 -10.26 -2.05 -3.22
N ASP A 71 -9.70 -3.24 -3.39
CA ASP A 71 -9.59 -4.23 -2.32
C ASP A 71 -8.62 -3.78 -1.22
N VAL A 72 -7.48 -3.19 -1.59
CA VAL A 72 -6.54 -2.59 -0.63
C VAL A 72 -7.21 -1.47 0.17
N VAL A 73 -7.98 -0.59 -0.49
CA VAL A 73 -8.71 0.49 0.19
C VAL A 73 -9.77 -0.09 1.13
N THR A 74 -10.55 -1.08 0.66
CA THR A 74 -11.58 -1.75 1.46
C THR A 74 -10.99 -2.40 2.71
N MET A 75 -9.84 -3.05 2.59
CA MET A 75 -9.10 -3.64 3.72
C MET A 75 -8.77 -2.61 4.81
N PHE A 76 -8.46 -1.36 4.45
CA PHE A 76 -8.21 -0.30 5.44
C PHE A 76 -9.48 0.31 6.01
N VAL A 77 -10.55 0.43 5.20
CA VAL A 77 -11.84 0.95 5.66
C VAL A 77 -12.49 0.01 6.67
N GLN A 78 -12.42 -1.31 6.45
CA GLN A 78 -13.02 -2.31 7.36
C GLN A 78 -12.31 -2.41 8.72
N LYS A 79 -11.15 -1.80 8.90
CA LYS A 79 -10.43 -1.75 10.18
C LYS A 79 -10.79 -0.55 11.05
N GLY A 80 -11.35 0.51 10.46
CA GLY A 80 -11.80 1.72 11.17
C GLY A 80 -13.15 1.51 11.84
#